data_AF-A0A0Q4F560-F1
#
_entry.id   AF-A0A0Q4F560-F1
#
_cell.length_a   1.000
_cell.length_b   1.000
_cell.length_c   1.000
_cell.angle_alpha   90.00
_cell.angle_beta   90.00
_cell.angle_gamma   90.00
#
_symmetry.space_group_name_H-M   'P 1'
#
loop_
_entity.id
_entity.type
_entity.pdbx_description
1 polymer ?
#
loop_
_entity_poly.entity_id
_entity_poly.type
_entity_poly.pdbx_seq_one_letter_code
_entity_poly.pdbx_strand_id
1 'polypeptide(L)'
;MTLTSLLPSLRKSIPDPFVIDRWPEWTHLTTIDVVVSGVSLLRLVELCDTPCVHIAAAVVPGTHGRPSDIEQSSVVVAQVVEIPREGALILDADLTRVQAHVSEARLIGRASTQHSVPFSLSAVQPLSAVQSAVLPADLRVGDLIAIPCRGAVCRRQLRSGGAS
;
A
#
# COMPACT_ATOMS: atom_id res chain seq x y z
N MET A 1 29.54 15.07 -18.69
CA MET A 1 28.52 14.03 -18.45
C MET A 1 27.16 14.72 -18.45
N THR A 2 26.21 14.27 -19.27
CA THR A 2 24.91 14.93 -19.49
C THR A 2 23.80 14.27 -18.64
N LEU A 3 22.88 15.10 -18.14
CA LEU A 3 21.77 14.75 -17.24
C LEU A 3 20.93 13.55 -17.74
N THR A 4 20.92 13.30 -19.05
CA THR A 4 20.21 12.21 -19.71
C THR A 4 20.67 10.81 -19.28
N SER A 5 21.92 10.67 -18.80
CA SER A 5 22.47 9.39 -18.34
C SER A 5 21.98 8.96 -16.94
N LEU A 6 21.38 9.87 -16.17
CA LEU A 6 20.88 9.62 -14.80
C LEU A 6 19.38 9.28 -14.73
N LEU A 7 18.64 9.45 -15.85
CA LEU A 7 17.19 9.27 -15.88
C LEU A 7 16.70 7.82 -15.64
N PRO A 8 17.36 6.75 -16.14
CA PRO A 8 16.91 5.38 -15.87
C PRO A 8 17.03 4.99 -14.40
N SER A 9 18.06 5.50 -13.70
CA SER A 9 18.26 5.25 -12.26
C SER A 9 17.24 5.97 -11.38
N LEU A 10 16.72 7.11 -11.82
CA LEU A 10 15.65 7.84 -11.11
C LEU A 10 14.29 7.13 -11.17
N ARG A 11 14.08 6.17 -12.08
CA ARG A 11 12.85 5.35 -12.11
C ARG A 11 12.80 4.26 -11.04
N LYS A 12 13.87 4.07 -10.26
CA LYS A 12 13.89 3.08 -9.17
C LYS A 12 13.30 3.62 -7.85
N SER A 13 13.00 4.91 -7.74
CA SER A 13 12.36 5.46 -6.53
C SER A 13 10.85 5.21 -6.57
N ILE A 14 10.26 4.88 -5.41
CA ILE A 14 8.80 4.83 -5.23
C ILE A 14 8.17 6.13 -5.77
N PRO A 15 7.08 6.05 -6.56
CA PRO A 15 6.54 7.22 -7.25
C PRO A 15 6.13 8.35 -6.29
N ASP A 16 6.72 9.52 -6.46
CA ASP A 16 6.29 10.78 -5.86
C ASP A 16 5.04 11.29 -6.63
N PRO A 17 3.99 11.85 -5.99
CA PRO A 17 3.93 12.38 -4.63
C PRO A 17 3.77 11.32 -3.52
N PHE A 18 4.45 11.51 -2.39
CA PHE A 18 4.21 10.84 -1.10
C PHE A 18 3.47 11.78 -0.15
N VAL A 19 2.21 11.48 0.19
CA VAL A 19 1.43 12.32 1.11
C VAL A 19 1.61 11.84 2.55
N ILE A 20 2.60 12.40 3.24
CA ILE A 20 3.01 12.00 4.60
C ILE A 20 1.86 11.93 5.60
N ASP A 21 0.88 12.85 5.51
CA ASP A 21 -0.27 12.93 6.42
C ASP A 21 -1.23 11.71 6.33
N ARG A 22 -1.10 10.89 5.28
CA ARG A 22 -1.91 9.68 5.09
C ARG A 22 -1.26 8.43 5.66
N TRP A 23 0.04 8.49 5.93
CA TRP A 23 0.81 7.38 6.47
C TRP A 23 0.96 7.53 7.99
N PRO A 24 1.29 6.43 8.70
CA PRO A 24 1.66 6.56 10.10
C PRO A 24 2.98 7.32 10.27
N GLU A 25 3.26 7.73 11.50
CA GLU A 25 4.49 8.41 11.90
C GLU A 25 5.75 7.69 11.40
N TRP A 26 6.80 8.48 11.12
CA TRP A 26 8.11 7.95 10.72
C TRP A 26 8.06 6.90 9.61
N THR A 27 7.13 7.07 8.67
CA THR A 27 7.08 6.25 7.47
C THR A 27 8.20 6.66 6.52
N HIS A 28 9.05 5.69 6.19
CA HIS A 28 10.16 5.83 5.27
C HIS A 28 9.99 4.88 4.09
N LEU A 29 9.99 5.46 2.89
CA LEU A 29 9.92 4.72 1.64
C LEU A 29 11.32 4.35 1.16
N THR A 30 11.56 3.08 0.86
CA THR A 30 12.75 2.61 0.13
C THR A 30 12.36 2.25 -1.30
N THR A 31 13.26 1.73 -2.15
CA THR A 31 12.90 1.36 -3.53
C THR A 31 11.97 0.14 -3.62
N ILE A 32 11.93 -0.71 -2.59
CA ILE A 32 11.22 -1.99 -2.59
C ILE A 32 10.41 -2.24 -1.32
N ASP A 33 10.49 -1.37 -0.32
CA ASP A 33 9.90 -1.61 1.00
C ASP A 33 9.41 -0.29 1.58
N VAL A 34 8.51 -0.41 2.55
CA VAL A 34 8.08 0.67 3.41
C VAL A 34 8.46 0.31 4.84
N VAL A 35 9.09 1.25 5.54
CA VAL A 35 9.43 1.11 6.95
C VAL A 35 8.54 2.08 7.72
N VAL A 36 7.82 1.61 8.73
CA VAL A 36 6.96 2.43 9.59
C VAL A 36 7.43 2.31 11.03
N SER A 37 7.75 3.42 11.68
CA SER A 37 8.28 3.43 13.05
C SER A 37 9.42 2.42 13.28
N GLY A 38 10.30 2.25 12.29
CA GLY A 38 11.43 1.31 12.32
C GLY A 38 11.10 -0.14 11.94
N VAL A 39 9.84 -0.46 11.63
CA VAL A 39 9.40 -1.80 11.21
C VAL A 39 9.30 -1.89 9.70
N SER A 40 10.12 -2.75 9.10
CA SER A 40 9.99 -3.15 7.68
C SER A 40 8.68 -3.91 7.47
N LEU A 41 7.89 -3.48 6.48
CA LEU A 41 6.65 -4.16 6.12
C LEU A 41 6.92 -5.50 5.43
N LEU A 42 8.01 -5.63 4.67
CA LEU A 42 8.44 -6.94 4.17
C LEU A 42 8.78 -7.91 5.29
N ARG A 43 9.52 -7.46 6.32
CA ARG A 43 9.82 -8.30 7.48
C ARG A 43 8.55 -8.69 8.25
N LEU A 44 7.56 -7.80 8.30
CA LEU A 44 6.25 -8.12 8.88
C LEU A 44 5.54 -9.24 8.11
N VAL A 45 5.53 -9.18 6.77
CA VAL A 45 4.96 -10.24 5.92
C VAL A 45 5.62 -11.58 6.18
N GLU A 46 6.96 -11.63 6.25
CA GLU A 46 7.70 -12.87 6.54
C GLU A 46 7.32 -13.52 7.88
N LEU A 47 6.85 -12.72 8.85
CA LEU A 47 6.50 -13.19 10.19
C LEU A 47 5.01 -13.51 10.36
N CYS A 48 4.15 -12.84 9.60
CA CYS A 48 2.70 -12.86 9.83
C CYS A 48 1.87 -13.40 8.66
N ASP A 49 2.52 -13.65 7.51
CA ASP A 49 1.89 -13.85 6.20
C ASP A 49 0.96 -12.69 5.79
N THR A 50 0.45 -12.71 4.56
CA THR A 50 -0.58 -11.77 4.12
C THR A 50 -1.99 -12.33 4.35
N PRO A 51 -2.99 -11.46 4.61
CA PRO A 51 -2.84 -10.04 4.88
C PRO A 51 -2.36 -9.76 6.31
N CYS A 52 -1.43 -8.81 6.46
CA CYS A 52 -0.96 -8.35 7.76
C CYS A 52 -1.16 -6.84 7.93
N VAL A 53 -1.14 -6.38 9.19
CA VAL A 53 -1.36 -4.98 9.54
C VAL A 53 -0.28 -4.51 10.50
N HIS A 54 0.27 -3.33 10.22
CA HIS A 54 1.10 -2.59 11.16
C HIS A 54 0.34 -1.34 11.64
N ILE A 55 0.40 -1.03 12.94
CA ILE A 55 -0.26 0.13 13.55
C ILE A 55 0.82 0.99 14.22
N ALA A 56 0.76 2.29 13.99
CA ALA A 56 1.58 3.29 14.67
C ALA A 56 0.78 4.59 14.89
N ALA A 57 1.38 5.63 15.46
CA ALA A 57 0.67 6.90 15.59
C ALA A 57 0.33 7.49 14.23
N ALA A 58 -0.80 8.18 14.12
CA ALA A 58 -1.10 8.99 12.95
C ALA A 58 -0.18 10.22 12.91
N VAL A 59 0.06 10.77 11.72
CA VAL A 59 0.70 12.08 11.57
C VAL A 59 -0.34 13.18 11.80
N VAL A 60 -0.01 14.18 12.62
CA VAL A 60 -0.83 15.39 12.75
C VAL A 60 -0.80 16.14 11.42
N PRO A 61 -1.93 16.38 10.74
CA PRO A 61 -1.93 16.95 9.40
C PRO A 61 -1.19 18.30 9.30
N GLY A 62 -0.43 18.50 8.22
CA GLY A 62 0.33 19.73 7.97
C GLY A 62 1.61 19.90 8.80
N THR A 63 1.89 18.99 9.74
CA THR A 63 3.09 19.06 10.60
C THR A 63 4.32 18.39 9.99
N HIS A 64 4.20 17.85 8.78
CA HIS A 64 5.29 17.14 8.08
C HIS A 64 5.84 15.96 8.90
N GLY A 65 4.96 15.19 9.53
CA GLY A 65 5.34 13.92 10.17
C GLY A 65 5.37 13.94 11.70
N ARG A 66 4.85 14.97 12.39
CA ARG A 66 4.73 14.94 13.85
C ARG A 66 3.73 13.84 14.26
N PRO A 67 4.11 12.93 15.17
CA PRO A 67 3.19 11.96 15.74
C PRO A 67 2.02 12.61 16.47
N SER A 68 0.83 12.02 16.33
CA SER A 68 -0.33 12.32 17.15
C SER A 68 -0.29 11.55 18.46
N ASP A 69 -0.57 12.21 19.59
CA ASP A 69 -0.62 11.56 20.90
C ASP A 69 -1.92 10.75 21.13
N ILE A 70 -2.91 10.90 20.24
CA ILE A 70 -4.27 10.36 20.42
C ILE A 70 -4.81 9.60 19.22
N GLU A 71 -4.33 9.87 18.01
CA GLU A 71 -4.81 9.22 16.79
C GLU A 71 -3.84 8.14 16.32
N GLN A 72 -4.39 7.03 15.83
CA GLN A 72 -3.63 5.94 15.25
C GLN A 72 -3.81 5.91 13.73
N SER A 73 -2.82 5.37 13.06
CA SER A 73 -2.85 5.06 11.63
C SER A 73 -2.29 3.64 11.45
N SER A 74 -2.70 2.98 10.37
CA SER A 74 -2.24 1.63 10.08
C SER A 74 -1.85 1.47 8.63
N VAL A 75 -1.04 0.45 8.36
CA VAL A 75 -0.74 0.00 7.00
C VAL A 75 -1.14 -1.45 6.87
N VAL A 76 -2.01 -1.72 5.90
CA VAL A 76 -2.35 -3.07 5.47
C VAL A 76 -1.36 -3.49 4.39
N VAL A 77 -0.79 -4.68 4.52
CA VAL A 77 -0.05 -5.31 3.43
C VAL A 77 -0.87 -6.48 2.92
N ALA A 78 -1.16 -6.45 1.63
CA ALA A 78 -2.00 -7.44 0.94
C ALA A 78 -1.28 -7.97 -0.29
N GLN A 79 -1.57 -9.22 -0.65
CA GLN A 79 -1.05 -9.86 -1.85
C GLN A 79 -2.06 -9.77 -3.00
N VAL A 80 -1.58 -9.54 -4.22
CA VAL A 80 -2.38 -9.69 -5.45
C VAL A 80 -2.63 -11.17 -5.70
N VAL A 81 -3.88 -11.60 -5.57
CA VAL A 81 -4.31 -12.99 -5.77
C VAL A 81 -4.72 -13.25 -7.21
N GLU A 82 -5.33 -12.26 -7.86
CA GLU A 82 -5.81 -12.38 -9.24
C GLU A 82 -5.79 -11.02 -9.95
N ILE A 83 -5.60 -11.05 -11.27
CA ILE A 83 -5.76 -9.90 -12.16
C ILE A 83 -6.80 -10.30 -13.22
N PRO A 84 -8.11 -10.13 -12.95
CA PRO A 84 -9.17 -10.66 -13.81
C PRO A 84 -9.19 -10.03 -15.20
N ARG A 85 -8.75 -8.77 -15.29
CA ARG A 85 -8.62 -7.99 -16.52
C ARG A 85 -7.66 -6.83 -16.27
N GLU A 86 -7.25 -6.18 -17.35
CA GLU A 86 -6.47 -4.95 -17.27
C GLU A 86 -7.16 -3.90 -16.37
N GLY A 87 -6.38 -3.30 -15.46
CA GLY A 87 -6.86 -2.30 -14.51
C GLY A 87 -7.70 -2.84 -13.35
N ALA A 88 -7.74 -4.15 -13.09
CA ALA A 88 -8.43 -4.73 -11.95
C ALA A 88 -7.55 -5.71 -11.16
N LEU A 89 -7.51 -5.53 -9.84
CA LEU A 89 -6.75 -6.39 -8.91
C LEU A 89 -7.69 -6.99 -7.86
N ILE A 90 -7.53 -8.28 -7.62
CA ILE A 90 -8.08 -8.95 -6.46
C ILE A 90 -6.96 -9.13 -5.45
N LEU A 91 -7.17 -8.62 -4.24
CA LEU A 91 -6.26 -8.73 -3.11
C LEU A 91 -6.77 -9.77 -2.12
N ASP A 92 -5.88 -10.33 -1.31
CA ASP A 92 -6.25 -11.20 -0.18
C ASP A 92 -6.80 -10.44 1.05
N ALA A 93 -7.07 -9.13 0.89
CA ALA A 93 -7.60 -8.25 1.94
C ALA A 93 -8.82 -7.45 1.45
N ASP A 94 -9.94 -7.56 2.19
CA ASP A 94 -11.14 -6.75 1.99
C ASP A 94 -11.01 -5.37 2.64
N LEU A 95 -10.89 -4.35 1.80
CA LEU A 95 -10.71 -2.96 2.22
C LEU A 95 -12.04 -2.20 2.40
N THR A 96 -13.19 -2.83 2.11
CA THR A 96 -14.50 -2.14 2.14
C THR A 96 -14.92 -1.69 3.54
N ARG A 97 -14.36 -2.31 4.59
CA ARG A 97 -14.69 -2.06 6.01
C ARG A 97 -13.68 -1.16 6.71
N VAL A 98 -12.69 -0.63 6.00
CA VAL A 98 -11.62 0.20 6.55
C VAL A 98 -11.49 1.51 5.77
N GLN A 99 -10.97 2.54 6.43
CA GLN A 99 -10.73 3.84 5.80
C GLN A 99 -9.38 3.83 5.08
N ALA A 100 -9.28 3.04 4.00
CA ALA A 100 -8.06 2.90 3.22
C ALA A 100 -7.79 4.13 2.34
N HIS A 101 -6.56 4.64 2.42
CA HIS A 101 -6.01 5.65 1.52
C HIS A 101 -5.42 4.96 0.28
N VAL A 102 -6.27 4.31 -0.52
CA VAL A 102 -5.86 3.52 -1.70
C VAL A 102 -5.08 4.32 -2.76
N SER A 103 -5.25 5.64 -2.80
CA SER A 103 -4.47 6.51 -3.68
C SER A 103 -2.99 6.58 -3.30
N GLU A 104 -2.65 6.19 -2.07
CA GLU A 104 -1.26 6.08 -1.59
C GLU A 104 -0.74 4.64 -1.64
N ALA A 105 -1.47 3.69 -2.23
CA ALA A 105 -1.03 2.30 -2.28
C ALA A 105 0.33 2.16 -2.99
N ARG A 106 1.22 1.32 -2.45
CA ARG A 106 2.59 1.11 -2.97
C ARG A 106 2.87 -0.36 -3.24
N LEU A 107 3.47 -0.65 -4.38
CA LEU A 107 4.12 -1.94 -4.62
C LEU A 107 5.36 -2.05 -3.72
N ILE A 108 5.48 -3.17 -3.01
CA ILE A 108 6.66 -3.55 -2.23
C ILE A 108 7.15 -4.95 -2.64
N GLY A 109 8.32 -5.37 -2.17
CA GLY A 109 8.96 -6.65 -2.46
C GLY A 109 9.79 -6.63 -3.74
N ARG A 110 9.55 -5.68 -4.63
CA ARG A 110 10.35 -5.46 -5.85
C ARG A 110 10.24 -4.02 -6.34
N ALA A 111 11.23 -3.61 -7.14
CA ALA A 111 11.15 -2.36 -7.88
C ALA A 111 10.49 -2.60 -9.24
N SER A 112 9.73 -1.61 -9.72
CA SER A 112 9.27 -1.55 -11.11
C SER A 112 9.69 -0.22 -11.73
N THR A 113 10.04 -0.25 -13.01
CA THR A 113 10.35 0.95 -13.81
C THR A 113 9.29 1.24 -14.87
N GLN A 114 8.17 0.51 -14.82
CA GLN A 114 7.03 0.76 -15.71
C GLN A 114 6.27 2.02 -15.28
N HIS A 115 5.53 2.58 -16.23
CA HIS A 115 4.64 3.70 -15.96
C HIS A 115 3.52 3.26 -15.02
N SER A 116 3.01 4.19 -14.21
CA SER A 116 1.89 3.92 -13.32
C SER A 116 0.55 4.11 -14.02
N VAL A 117 -0.39 3.21 -13.75
CA VAL A 117 -1.75 3.19 -14.31
C VAL A 117 -2.77 2.97 -13.20
N PRO A 118 -4.03 3.39 -13.39
CA PRO A 118 -5.07 3.16 -12.40
C PRO A 118 -5.50 1.68 -12.33
N PHE A 119 -5.69 1.18 -11.11
CA PHE A 119 -6.23 -0.15 -10.80
C PHE A 119 -7.41 -0.04 -9.84
N SER A 120 -8.49 -0.77 -10.13
CA SER A 120 -9.57 -1.01 -9.18
C SER A 120 -9.18 -2.15 -8.24
N LEU A 121 -9.27 -1.93 -6.92
CA LEU A 121 -8.96 -2.92 -5.90
C LEU A 121 -10.25 -3.55 -5.33
N SER A 122 -10.27 -4.87 -5.17
CA SER A 122 -11.32 -5.63 -4.48
C SER A 122 -10.73 -6.86 -3.79
N ALA A 123 -11.48 -7.50 -2.88
CA ALA A 123 -11.12 -8.79 -2.29
C ALA A 123 -11.91 -9.98 -2.86
N VAL A 124 -13.01 -9.72 -3.55
CA VAL A 124 -13.92 -10.75 -4.08
C VAL A 124 -14.46 -10.33 -5.44
N GLN A 125 -14.85 -11.31 -6.26
CA GLN A 125 -15.66 -11.11 -7.46
C GLN A 125 -17.17 -11.10 -7.15
N PRO A 126 -18.00 -10.34 -7.89
CA PRO A 126 -17.62 -9.40 -8.93
C PRO A 126 -16.94 -8.16 -8.34
N LEU A 127 -16.12 -7.49 -9.17
CA LEU A 127 -15.45 -6.24 -8.78
C LEU A 127 -16.50 -5.14 -8.53
N SER A 128 -16.94 -5.00 -7.29
CA SER A 128 -17.59 -3.77 -6.83
C SER A 128 -16.52 -2.71 -6.69
N ALA A 129 -16.16 -2.08 -7.82
CA ALA A 129 -15.11 -1.09 -7.88
C ALA A 129 -15.53 0.16 -7.06
N VAL A 130 -14.95 0.31 -5.87
CA VAL A 130 -15.18 1.50 -5.02
C VAL A 130 -13.90 2.33 -4.85
N GLN A 131 -12.73 1.74 -5.12
CA GLN A 131 -11.43 2.31 -4.75
C GLN A 131 -10.40 2.12 -5.86
N SER A 132 -9.79 3.23 -6.31
CA SER A 132 -8.78 3.26 -7.39
C SER A 132 -7.41 3.63 -6.83
N ALA A 133 -6.39 2.84 -7.20
CA ALA A 133 -4.99 3.04 -6.85
C ALA A 133 -4.15 3.26 -8.11
N VAL A 134 -3.11 4.08 -8.05
CA VAL A 134 -2.18 4.28 -9.17
C VAL A 134 -0.91 3.46 -8.91
N LEU A 135 -0.73 2.38 -9.65
CA LEU A 135 0.34 1.39 -9.43
C LEU A 135 1.07 1.07 -10.74
N PRO A 136 2.28 0.49 -10.72
CA PRO A 136 3.01 0.13 -11.94
C PRO A 136 2.22 -0.80 -12.89
N ALA A 137 2.32 -0.60 -14.20
CA ALA A 137 1.57 -1.38 -15.19
C ALA A 137 1.96 -2.87 -15.27
N ASP A 138 3.14 -3.25 -14.76
CA ASP A 138 3.63 -4.64 -14.74
C ASP A 138 3.31 -5.40 -13.45
N LEU A 139 2.22 -5.05 -12.75
CA LEU A 139 1.76 -5.84 -11.61
C LEU A 139 1.45 -7.28 -12.02
N ARG A 140 1.71 -8.21 -11.09
CA ARG A 140 1.56 -9.66 -11.26
C ARG A 140 0.91 -10.26 -10.03
N VAL A 141 0.27 -11.42 -10.22
CA VAL A 141 -0.15 -12.26 -9.11
C VAL A 141 1.05 -12.60 -8.24
N GLY A 142 0.87 -12.49 -6.92
CA GLY A 142 1.92 -12.64 -5.91
C GLY A 142 2.56 -11.33 -5.45
N ASP A 143 2.39 -10.22 -6.19
CA ASP A 143 2.92 -8.91 -5.79
C ASP A 143 2.29 -8.43 -4.47
N LEU A 144 3.08 -7.71 -3.67
CA LEU A 144 2.68 -7.18 -2.38
C LEU A 144 2.36 -5.69 -2.49
N ILE A 145 1.22 -5.29 -1.95
CA ILE A 145 0.75 -3.91 -1.94
C ILE A 145 0.61 -3.43 -0.50
N ALA A 146 1.32 -2.35 -0.15
CA ALA A 146 1.17 -1.63 1.11
C ALA A 146 0.13 -0.52 0.95
N ILE A 147 -0.85 -0.47 1.84
CA ILE A 147 -2.02 0.42 1.76
C ILE A 147 -2.23 1.09 3.12
N PRO A 148 -1.96 2.40 3.26
CA PRO A 148 -2.23 3.10 4.50
C PRO A 148 -3.73 3.25 4.75
N CYS A 149 -4.12 3.22 6.02
CA CYS A 149 -5.49 3.30 6.49
C CYS A 149 -5.58 4.24 7.70
N ARG A 150 -6.64 5.05 7.79
CA ARG A 150 -6.91 5.84 8.99
C ARG A 150 -7.35 4.92 10.13
N GLY A 151 -6.85 5.21 11.34
CA GLY A 151 -7.20 4.45 12.54
C GLY A 151 -6.45 3.10 12.63
N ALA A 152 -6.71 2.40 13.73
CA ALA A 152 -6.28 1.02 13.92
C ALA A 152 -7.17 0.07 13.13
N VAL A 153 -6.56 -0.68 12.21
CA VAL A 153 -7.20 -1.77 11.48
C VAL A 153 -6.84 -3.10 12.14
N CYS A 154 -7.86 -3.92 12.42
CA CYS A 154 -7.69 -5.29 12.86
C CYS A 154 -7.78 -6.25 11.68
N ARG A 155 -6.96 -7.30 11.65
CA ARG A 155 -6.97 -8.33 10.58
C ARG A 155 -8.36 -8.95 10.32
N ARG A 156 -9.21 -9.04 11.35
CA ARG A 156 -10.60 -9.53 11.22
C ARG A 156 -11.45 -8.66 10.28
N GLN A 157 -11.19 -7.36 10.20
CA GLN A 157 -11.91 -6.43 9.32
C GLN A 157 -11.56 -6.63 7.85
N LEU A 158 -10.39 -7.22 7.57
CA LEU A 158 -9.89 -7.50 6.22
C LEU A 158 -10.41 -8.81 5.63
N ARG A 159 -11.19 -9.58 6.39
CA ARG A 159 -11.78 -10.80 5.87
C ARG A 159 -12.97 -10.42 4.99
N SER A 160 -12.94 -10.89 3.75
CA SER A 160 -14.15 -10.90 2.93
C SER A 160 -15.25 -11.62 3.71
N GLY A 161 -16.41 -10.97 3.83
CA GLY A 161 -17.58 -11.58 4.42
C GLY A 161 -18.02 -12.74 3.53
N GLY A 162 -17.57 -13.96 3.82
CA GLY A 162 -18.14 -15.15 3.24
C GLY A 162 -19.59 -15.25 3.70
N ALA A 163 -20.53 -14.86 2.84
CA ALA A 163 -21.82 -15.50 2.86
C ALA A 163 -21.61 -16.91 2.29
N SER A 164 -21.89 -17.90 3.14
CA SER A 164 -22.06 -19.30 2.78
C SER A 164 -22.96 -19.51 1.57
#